data_AF-A0A1B2YLZ7-F1
#
_entry.id   AF-A0A1B2YLZ7-F1
#
_cell.length_a   1.000
_cell.length_b   1.000
_cell.length_c   1.000
_cell.angle_alpha   90.00
_cell.angle_beta   90.00
_cell.angle_gamma   90.00
#
_symmetry.space_group_name_H-M   'P 1'
#
loop_
_entity.id
_entity.type
_entity.pdbx_description
1 polymer ?
#
loop_
_entity_poly.entity_id
_entity_poly.type
_entity_poly.pdbx_seq_one_letter_code
_entity_poly.pdbx_strand_id
1 'polypeptide(L)' 'MEVQLTSEITCPRCGHKKVEDMPTNACQFFYECENCKTILKPRAGDCCVYCSYGTVPCPSIQENGNCC' A
#
# COMPACT_ATOMS: atom_id res chain seq x y z
N MET A 1 -12.82 -13.44 -8.92
CA MET A 1 -11.46 -12.88 -9.08
C MET A 1 -10.82 -12.93 -7.72
N GLU A 2 -9.63 -13.49 -7.59
CA GLU A 2 -8.94 -13.60 -6.30
C GLU A 2 -8.22 -12.28 -6.00
N VAL A 3 -8.54 -11.65 -4.87
CA VAL A 3 -7.90 -10.43 -4.42
C VAL A 3 -6.55 -10.79 -3.83
N GLN A 4 -5.47 -10.22 -4.37
CA GLN A 4 -4.14 -10.35 -3.77
C GLN A 4 -4.04 -9.40 -2.59
N LEU A 5 -3.99 -9.96 -1.38
CA LEU A 5 -3.80 -9.19 -0.16
C LEU A 5 -2.33 -8.93 0.12
N THR A 6 -1.41 -9.70 -0.45
CA THR A 6 0.01 -9.53 -0.20
C THR A 6 0.59 -8.52 -1.20
N SER A 7 1.19 -7.43 -0.70
CA SER A 7 1.88 -6.42 -1.51
C SER A 7 3.25 -6.09 -0.93
N GLU A 8 4.25 -5.95 -1.79
CA GLU A 8 5.57 -5.45 -1.38
C GLU A 8 5.56 -3.93 -1.37
N ILE A 9 5.58 -3.31 -0.19
CA ILE A 9 5.78 -1.87 -0.04
C ILE A 9 7.27 -1.56 -0.20
N THR A 10 7.58 -0.67 -1.14
CA THR A 10 8.92 -0.11 -1.31
C THR A 10 8.99 1.30 -0.73
N CYS A 11 9.84 1.50 0.27
CA CYS A 11 10.06 2.81 0.86
C CYS A 11 10.87 3.70 -0.11
N PRO A 12 10.32 4.83 -0.61
CA PRO A 12 11.01 5.73 -1.53
C PRO A 12 12.15 6.52 -0.86
N ARG A 13 12.23 6.52 0.49
CA ARG A 13 13.23 7.27 1.25
C ARG A 13 14.54 6.51 1.43
N CYS A 14 14.48 5.20 1.65
CA CYS A 14 15.65 4.37 1.90
C CYS A 14 15.78 3.14 0.99
N GLY A 15 14.82 2.92 0.09
CA GLY A 15 14.78 1.75 -0.82
C GLY A 15 14.44 0.42 -0.14
N HIS A 16 14.07 0.44 1.15
CA HIS A 16 13.70 -0.77 1.88
C HIS A 16 12.38 -1.32 1.34
N LYS A 17 12.34 -2.64 1.13
CA LYS A 17 11.19 -3.36 0.60
C LYS A 17 10.69 -4.31 1.65
N LYS A 18 9.39 -4.28 1.90
CA LYS A 18 8.76 -5.19 2.85
C LYS A 18 7.46 -5.73 2.27
N VAL A 19 7.33 -7.04 2.32
CA VAL A 19 6.08 -7.72 1.97
C VAL A 19 5.13 -7.59 3.16
N GLU A 20 3.97 -7.00 2.90
CA GLU A 20 2.93 -6.73 3.89
C GLU A 20 1.59 -7.27 3.39
N ASP A 21 0.79 -7.78 4.32
CA ASP A 21 -0.57 -8.20 4.04
C ASP A 21 -1.52 -7.00 4.21
N MET A 22 -2.13 -6.61 3.10
CA MET A 22 -3.11 -5.55 3.00
C MET A 22 -4.38 -5.94 3.76
N PRO A 23 -4.84 -5.09 4.69
CA PRO A 23 -6.14 -5.29 5.32
C PRO A 23 -7.25 -5.16 4.27
N THR A 24 -8.19 -6.10 4.27
CA THR A 24 -9.41 -6.05 3.44
C THR A 24 -10.48 -5.13 4.02
N ASN A 25 -10.38 -4.81 5.30
CA ASN A 25 -11.39 -4.08 6.06
C ASN A 25 -11.04 -2.60 6.29
N ALA A 26 -9.87 -2.12 5.85
CA ALA A 26 -9.42 -0.75 6.06
C ALA A 26 -8.40 -0.29 5.01
N CYS A 27 -8.39 1.01 4.72
CA CYS A 27 -7.38 1.63 3.86
C CYS A 27 -6.14 2.04 4.67
N GLN A 28 -4.96 1.53 4.30
CA GLN A 28 -3.70 1.93 4.91
C GLN A 28 -3.21 3.28 4.32
N PHE A 29 -3.61 4.38 4.94
CA PHE A 29 -3.21 5.72 4.50
C PHE A 29 -1.81 6.12 5.01
N PHE A 30 -1.38 5.57 6.15
CA PHE A 30 -0.06 5.85 6.73
C PHE A 30 0.69 4.54 6.87
N TYR A 31 1.92 4.49 6.34
CA TYR A 31 2.79 3.33 6.53
C TYR A 31 4.11 3.79 7.13
N GLU A 32 4.46 3.25 8.29
CA GLU A 32 5.77 3.51 8.88
C GLU A 32 6.77 2.48 8.35
N CYS A 33 7.81 2.96 7.68
CA CYS A 33 8.88 2.07 7.23
C CYS A 33 9.69 1.56 8.43
N GLU A 34 9.78 0.26 8.62
CA GLU A 34 10.52 -0.31 9.77
C GLU A 34 12.01 0.02 9.79
N ASN A 35 12.62 0.19 8.61
CA ASN A 35 14.05 0.47 8.50
C ASN A 35 14.40 1.92 8.89
N CYS A 36 13.68 2.91 8.35
CA CYS A 36 13.99 4.33 8.56
C CYS A 36 12.97 5.08 9.41
N LYS A 37 11.94 4.38 9.90
CA LYS A 37 10.82 4.92 10.71
C LYS A 37 10.11 6.12 10.09
N THR A 38 10.19 6.24 8.77
CA THR A 38 9.55 7.33 8.04
C THR A 38 8.08 6.98 7.81
N ILE A 39 7.19 7.91 8.07
CA ILE A 39 5.77 7.76 7.77
C ILE A 39 5.55 8.13 6.30
N LEU A 40 5.28 7.11 5.49
CA LEU A 40 4.85 7.24 4.11
C LEU A 40 3.36 7.56 4.07
N LYS A 41 3.01 8.46 3.15
CA LYS A 41 1.64 8.84 2.82
C LYS A 41 1.42 8.61 1.32
N PRO A 42 0.21 8.22 0.88
CA PRO A 42 -0.09 8.08 -0.53
C PRO A 42 0.20 9.37 -1.28
N ARG A 43 0.53 9.21 -2.57
CA ARG A 43 0.72 10.31 -3.49
C ARG A 43 -0.64 10.93 -3.84
N ALA A 44 -0.63 12.18 -4.25
CA ALA A 44 -1.84 12.85 -4.70
C ALA A 44 -2.43 12.11 -5.91
N GLY A 45 -3.64 11.59 -5.76
CA GLY A 45 -4.32 10.75 -6.77
C GLY A 45 -4.49 9.29 -6.37
N ASP A 46 -3.76 8.81 -5.35
CA ASP A 46 -3.86 7.45 -4.85
C ASP A 46 -4.62 7.38 -3.52
N CYS A 47 -5.40 6.32 -3.29
CA CYS A 47 -6.16 6.16 -2.04
C CYS A 47 -5.37 5.61 -0.85
N CYS A 48 -4.28 4.87 -1.07
CA CYS A 48 -3.51 4.27 0.02
C CYS A 48 -2.03 4.10 -0.35
N VAL A 49 -1.21 3.81 0.67
CA VAL A 49 0.25 3.63 0.50
C VAL A 49 0.60 2.48 -0.43
N TYR A 50 -0.24 1.44 -0.53
CA TYR A 50 -0.04 0.32 -1.44
C TYR A 50 -0.27 0.72 -2.90
N CYS A 51 -1.25 1.58 -3.19
CA CYS A 51 -1.43 2.08 -4.56
C CYS A 51 -0.26 2.95 -5.01
N SER A 52 0.36 3.70 -4.08
CA SER A 52 1.49 4.59 -4.39
C SER A 52 2.85 3.92 -4.42
N TYR A 53 3.09 2.97 -3.51
CA TYR A 53 4.42 2.39 -3.25
C TYR A 53 4.42 0.86 -3.18
N GLY A 54 3.26 0.23 -3.26
CA GLY A 54 3.09 -1.21 -3.32
C GLY A 54 3.31 -1.75 -4.73
N THR A 55 3.64 -3.03 -4.82
CA THR A 55 3.67 -3.77 -6.09
C THR A 55 2.28 -4.15 -6.57
N VAL A 56 1.33 -4.31 -5.64
CA VAL A 56 -0.06 -4.68 -5.93
C VAL A 56 -0.98 -3.58 -5.39
N PRO A 57 -1.97 -3.12 -6.18
CA PRO A 57 -2.92 -2.10 -5.75
C PRO A 57 -3.84 -2.59 -4.62
N CYS A 58 -4.51 -1.69 -3.92
CA CYS A 58 -5.37 -2.07 -2.79
C CYS A 58 -6.53 -3.00 -3.18
N PRO A 59 -7.05 -3.80 -2.23
CA PRO A 59 -8.20 -4.68 -2.43
C PRO A 59 -9.38 -3.99 -3.11
N SER A 60 -9.72 -2.77 -2.70
CA SER A 60 -10.84 -1.99 -3.25
C SER A 60 -10.73 -1.74 -4.75
N ILE A 61 -9.52 -1.46 -5.25
CA ILE A 61 -9.26 -1.28 -6.68
C ILE A 61 -9.32 -2.62 -7.42
N GLN A 62 -8.82 -3.70 -6.82
CA GLN A 62 -8.85 -5.03 -7.43
C GLN A 62 -10.28 -5.58 -7.55
N GLU A 63 -11.13 -5.35 -6.55
CA GLU A 63 -12.51 -5.86 -6.53
C GLU A 63 -13.48 -5.00 -7.34
N ASN A 64 -13.46 -3.69 -7.14
CA ASN A 64 -14.51 -2.79 -7.64
C ASN A 64 -13.97 -1.66 -8.54
N GLY A 65 -12.64 -1.58 -8.75
CA GLY A 65 -12.02 -0.52 -9.55
C GLY A 65 -12.10 0.88 -8.92
N ASN A 66 -12.62 1.01 -7.69
CA ASN A 66 -12.78 2.28 -7.00
C ASN A 66 -11.76 2.43 -5.88
N CYS A 67 -11.28 3.67 -5.72
CA CYS A 67 -10.48 4.07 -4.56
C CYS A 67 -11.42 4.41 -3.39
N CYS A 68 -11.44 3.53 -2.38
CA CYS A 68 -12.14 3.70 -1.09
C CYS A 68 -13.65 4.03 -1.21
#